data_AF-A0A558EZU5-F1
#
_entry.id   AF-A0A558EZU5-F1
#
_cell.length_a   1.000
_cell.length_b   1.000
_cell.length_c   1.000
_cell.angle_alpha   90.00
_cell.angle_beta   90.00
_cell.angle_gamma   90.00
#
_symmetry.space_group_name_H-M   'P 1'
#
loop_
_entity.id
_entity.type
_entity.pdbx_description
1 polymer ?
#
loop_
_entity_poly.entity_id
_entity_poly.type
_entity_poly.pdbx_seq_one_letter_code
_entity_poly.pdbx_strand_id
1 'polypeptide(L)' 'MAKRFSPEFKQQAIDYALSNSHEPIAAIAQKLGVGYS' A
#
# COMPACT_ATOMS: atom_id res chain seq x y z
N MET A 1 8.66 15.54 3.58
CA MET A 1 9.38 14.50 4.34
C MET A 1 9.07 13.17 3.66
N ALA A 2 10.06 12.49 3.08
CA ALA A 2 9.79 11.20 2.43
C ALA A 2 9.34 10.20 3.52
N LYS A 3 8.09 9.73 3.45
CA LYS A 3 7.61 8.64 4.31
C LYS A 3 8.50 7.43 4.04
N ARG A 4 9.40 7.12 4.98
CA ARG A 4 10.23 5.92 4.94
C ARG A 4 9.44 4.79 5.56
N PHE A 5 8.81 3.98 4.72
CA PHE A 5 8.19 2.73 5.15
C PHE A 5 9.25 1.68 5.44
N SER A 6 9.03 0.87 6.48
CA SER A 6 9.91 -0.26 6.78
C SER A 6 9.82 -1.33 5.67
N PRO A 7 10.85 -2.17 5.50
CA PRO A 7 10.80 -3.28 4.55
C PRO A 7 9.60 -4.21 4.78
N GLU A 8 9.24 -4.47 6.03
CA GLU A 8 8.13 -5.33 6.43
C GLU A 8 6.80 -4.75 5.97
N PHE A 9 6.61 -3.44 6.16
CA PHE A 9 5.42 -2.74 5.67
C PHE A 9 5.30 -2.83 4.15
N LYS A 10 6.42 -2.69 3.41
CA LYS A 10 6.40 -2.81 1.96
C LYS A 10 6.00 -4.21 1.50
N GLN A 11 6.50 -5.25 2.16
CA GLN A 11 6.12 -6.62 1.84
C GLN A 11 4.63 -6.85 2.11
N GLN A 12 4.13 -6.42 3.27
CA GLN A 12 2.71 -6.52 3.61
C GLN A 12 1.82 -5.75 2.63
N ALA A 13 2.23 -4.55 2.20
CA ALA A 13 1.52 -3.77 1.20
C ALA A 13 1.45 -4.48 -0.16
N ILE A 14 2.53 -5.16 -0.57
CA ILE A 14 2.57 -5.95 -1.80
C ILE A 14 1.64 -7.16 -1.68
N ASP A 15 1.77 -7.94 -0.60
CA ASP A 15 0.95 -9.14 -0.38
C ASP A 15 -0.55 -8.79 -0.33
N TYR A 16 -0.87 -7.67 0.32
CA TYR A 16 -2.22 -7.13 0.36
C TYR A 16 -2.73 -6.71 -1.02
N ALA A 17 -1.92 -6.01 -1.81
CA ALA A 17 -2.31 -5.61 -3.17
C ALA A 17 -2.53 -6.84 -4.09
N LEU A 18 -1.69 -7.86 -3.97
CA LEU A 18 -1.83 -9.11 -4.74
C LEU A 18 -3.10 -9.88 -4.32
N SER A 19 -3.38 -9.96 -3.02
CA SER A 19 -4.58 -10.62 -2.48
C SER A 19 -5.87 -9.88 -2.82
N ASN A 20 -5.80 -8.55 -3.02
CA ASN A 20 -6.93 -7.69 -3.36
C ASN A 20 -6.84 -7.18 -4.81
N SER A 21 -6.30 -7.98 -5.73
CA SER A 21 -6.07 -7.59 -7.13
C SER A 21 -7.33 -7.22 -7.93
N HIS A 22 -8.51 -7.50 -7.39
CA HIS A 22 -9.80 -7.07 -7.92
C HIS A 22 -10.14 -5.61 -7.58
N GLU A 23 -9.49 -5.03 -6.57
CA GLU A 23 -9.68 -3.64 -6.18
C GLU A 23 -8.78 -2.70 -7.00
N PRO A 24 -9.23 -1.47 -7.29
CA PRO A 24 -8.38 -0.45 -7.87
C PRO A 24 -7.16 -0.15 -6.98
N ILE A 25 -5.98 0.03 -7.57
CA ILE A 25 -4.74 0.38 -6.87
C ILE A 25 -4.92 1.63 -6.00
N ALA A 26 -5.71 2.61 -6.45
CA ALA A 26 -6.02 3.81 -5.69
C ALA A 26 -6.80 3.52 -4.39
N ALA A 27 -7.70 2.54 -4.41
CA ALA A 27 -8.45 2.12 -3.21
C ALA A 27 -7.52 1.39 -2.22
N ILE A 28 -6.66 0.51 -2.73
CA ILE A 28 -5.63 -0.16 -1.92
C ILE A 28 -4.67 0.87 -1.28
N ALA A 29 -4.23 1.87 -2.04
CA ALA A 29 -3.37 2.94 -1.57
C ALA A 29 -4.02 3.75 -0.43
N GLN A 30 -5.30 4.14 -0.58
CA GLN A 30 -6.06 4.78 0.49
C GLN A 30 -6.16 3.92 1.75
N LYS A 31 -6.49 2.61 1.60
CA LYS A 31 -6.59 1.68 2.72
C LYS A 31 -5.26 1.51 3.47
N LEU A 32 -4.15 1.51 2.75
CA LEU A 32 -2.80 1.42 3.30
C LEU A 32 -2.27 2.75 3.85
N GLY A 33 -3.00 3.86 3.69
CA GLY A 33 -2.52 5.20 4.05
C GLY A 33 -1.29 5.63 3.23
N VAL A 34 -1.11 5.02 2.05
CA VAL A 34 -0.03 5.29 1.09
C VAL A 34 -0.60 6.17 -0.01
N GLY A 35 0.00 7.33 -0.24
CA GLY A 35 -0.49 8.30 -1.22
C GLY A 35 -1.25 9.47 -0.59
N TYR A 36 -1.01 10.64 -1.17
CA TYR A 36 -1.44 12.00 -0.79
C TYR A 36 -1.06 12.48 0.62
N SER A 37 0.10 13.16 0.67
CA SER A 37 0.18 14.58 1.07
C SER A 37 0.63 15.38 -0.14
#